data_AF-A0A521K7L9-F1
#
_entry.id   AF-A0A521K7L9-F1
#
_cell.length_a   1.000
_cell.length_b   1.000
_cell.length_c   1.000
_cell.angle_alpha   90.00
_cell.angle_beta   90.00
_cell.angle_gamma   90.00
#
_symmetry.space_group_name_H-M   'P 1'
#
loop_
_entity.id
_entity.type
_entity.pdbx_description
1 polymer ?
#
loop_
_entity_poly.entity_id
_entity_poly.type
_entity_poly.pdbx_seq_one_letter_code
_entity_poly.pdbx_strand_id
1 'polypeptide(L)'
;MNDEQGLPVSDQGLAEWRALRERFAPDQGAKRIEDFAKWLFGGTAALTSIALAYNTAAGTSARPLGHGWVAAAVLAQTASMLCSALTLAPIWLPVNRNSLDQMQAAVAQQYRSKRGTLTAATIFFALSLAIIGVAPLFSAEPAAPRSVPVIASEYGLSGTRRLGAEAEGTGLEPGSELAVRISRRDGADFLRIAEAVASARRDGGAAASIAPFELDNAQGEYRVDVLHKTGGVEFECASHRVTLAEQKSTAHPPAPTSAPNPSADG
;
A
#
# COMPACT_ATOMS: atom_id res chain seq x y z
N MET A 1 -55.35 -34.55 1.11
CA MET A 1 -54.62 -34.24 2.35
C MET A 1 -55.64 -33.54 3.22
N ASN A 2 -55.95 -34.13 4.37
CA ASN A 2 -56.95 -33.57 5.27
C ASN A 2 -56.19 -32.84 6.38
N ASP A 3 -56.74 -31.74 6.87
CA ASP A 3 -56.22 -31.07 8.05
C ASP A 3 -56.42 -31.94 9.32
N GLU A 4 -55.95 -31.47 10.48
CA GLU A 4 -56.12 -32.19 11.76
C GLU A 4 -57.61 -32.39 12.15
N GLN A 5 -58.54 -31.73 11.43
CA GLN A 5 -59.99 -31.82 11.62
C GLN A 5 -60.67 -32.70 10.55
N GLY A 6 -59.92 -33.31 9.63
CA GLY A 6 -60.45 -34.16 8.58
C GLY A 6 -61.03 -33.42 7.37
N LEU A 7 -60.90 -32.09 7.32
CA LEU A 7 -61.40 -31.25 6.23
C LEU A 7 -60.40 -31.19 5.07
N PRO A 8 -60.86 -31.06 3.81
CA PRO A 8 -59.98 -30.91 2.66
C PRO A 8 -59.16 -29.62 2.77
N VAL A 9 -57.83 -29.74 2.73
CA VAL A 9 -56.91 -28.58 2.73
C VAL A 9 -57.20 -27.71 1.51
N SER A 10 -57.35 -26.40 1.71
CA SER A 10 -57.56 -25.44 0.62
C SER A 10 -56.39 -25.46 -0.37
N ASP A 11 -56.66 -25.16 -1.64
CA ASP A 11 -55.62 -25.12 -2.69
C ASP A 11 -54.45 -24.18 -2.34
N GLN A 12 -54.75 -23.09 -1.64
CA GLN A 12 -53.75 -22.15 -1.12
C GLN A 12 -52.87 -22.79 -0.03
N GLY A 13 -53.45 -23.50 0.93
CA GLY A 13 -52.68 -24.20 1.98
C GLY A 13 -51.79 -25.32 1.43
N LEU A 14 -52.25 -26.00 0.37
CA LEU A 14 -51.46 -26.98 -0.38
C LEU A 14 -50.25 -26.33 -1.08
N ALA A 15 -50.43 -25.16 -1.69
CA ALA A 15 -49.34 -24.42 -2.33
C ALA A 15 -48.31 -23.93 -1.30
N GLU A 16 -48.75 -23.36 -0.19
CA GLU A 16 -47.88 -22.90 0.90
C GLU A 16 -47.11 -24.07 1.53
N TRP A 17 -47.76 -25.21 1.75
CA TRP A 17 -47.11 -26.41 2.26
C TRP A 17 -46.04 -26.94 1.31
N ARG A 18 -46.32 -26.99 -0.01
CA ARG A 18 -45.32 -27.40 -1.02
C ARG A 18 -44.11 -26.46 -1.02
N ALA A 19 -44.34 -25.15 -1.00
CA ALA A 19 -43.28 -24.14 -0.97
C ALA A 19 -42.41 -24.26 0.29
N LEU A 20 -43.02 -24.47 1.47
CA LEU A 20 -42.30 -24.71 2.71
C LEU A 20 -41.48 -25.99 2.65
N ARG A 21 -42.08 -27.10 2.18
CA ARG A 21 -41.40 -28.40 2.07
C ARG A 21 -40.20 -28.34 1.14
N GLU A 22 -40.32 -27.63 0.02
CA GLU A 22 -39.19 -27.38 -0.89
C GLU A 22 -38.07 -26.62 -0.18
N ARG A 23 -38.42 -25.63 0.66
CA ARG A 23 -37.44 -24.85 1.45
C ARG A 23 -36.67 -25.68 2.49
N PHE A 24 -37.19 -26.85 2.88
CA PHE A 24 -36.50 -27.83 3.75
C PHE A 24 -35.78 -28.93 2.95
N ALA A 25 -35.84 -28.93 1.62
CA ALA A 25 -35.09 -29.88 0.79
C ALA A 25 -33.58 -29.67 0.96
N PRO A 26 -32.78 -30.76 0.98
CA PRO A 26 -31.33 -30.67 1.17
C PRO A 26 -30.65 -29.82 0.10
N ASP A 27 -31.13 -29.89 -1.15
CA ASP A 27 -30.57 -29.14 -2.28
C ASP A 27 -30.70 -27.62 -2.09
N GLN A 28 -31.83 -27.16 -1.53
CA GLN A 28 -32.06 -25.75 -1.21
C GLN A 28 -31.19 -25.29 -0.02
N GLY A 29 -30.76 -26.21 0.84
CA GLY A 29 -29.76 -25.95 1.88
C GLY A 29 -28.36 -25.79 1.29
N ALA A 30 -27.94 -26.72 0.43
CA ALA A 30 -26.66 -26.68 -0.26
C ALA A 30 -26.50 -25.40 -1.10
N LYS A 31 -27.53 -25.04 -1.86
CA LYS A 31 -27.54 -23.81 -2.66
C LYS A 31 -27.34 -22.54 -1.83
N ARG A 32 -27.96 -22.46 -0.65
CA ARG A 32 -27.77 -21.32 0.27
C ARG A 32 -26.34 -21.20 0.79
N ILE A 33 -25.70 -22.33 1.07
CA ILE A 33 -24.29 -22.36 1.48
C ILE A 33 -23.40 -21.91 0.33
N GLU A 34 -23.68 -22.38 -0.89
CA GLU A 34 -22.94 -22.01 -2.10
C GLU A 34 -23.09 -20.51 -2.42
N ASP A 35 -24.31 -19.98 -2.41
CA ASP A 35 -24.59 -18.55 -2.65
C ASP A 35 -23.90 -17.67 -1.61
N PHE A 36 -23.93 -18.11 -0.34
CA PHE A 36 -23.18 -17.43 0.71
C PHE A 36 -21.67 -17.48 0.47
N ALA A 37 -21.12 -18.64 0.12
CA ALA A 37 -19.69 -18.77 -0.14
C ALA A 37 -19.26 -17.86 -1.28
N LYS A 38 -20.04 -17.78 -2.37
CA LYS A 38 -19.80 -16.86 -3.49
C LYS A 38 -19.77 -15.40 -3.02
N TRP A 39 -20.74 -15.00 -2.19
CA TRP A 39 -20.78 -13.66 -1.62
C TRP A 39 -19.57 -13.37 -0.72
N LEU A 40 -19.19 -14.33 0.14
CA LEU A 40 -18.05 -14.22 1.03
C LEU A 40 -16.74 -14.07 0.25
N PHE A 41 -16.49 -14.94 -0.73
CA PHE A 41 -15.29 -14.88 -1.57
C PHE A 41 -15.24 -13.59 -2.38
N GLY A 42 -16.36 -13.18 -2.99
CA GLY A 42 -16.45 -11.92 -3.73
C GLY A 42 -16.16 -10.69 -2.86
N GLY A 43 -16.75 -10.63 -1.66
CA GLY A 43 -16.51 -9.53 -0.71
C GLY A 43 -15.06 -9.50 -0.19
N THR A 44 -14.49 -10.66 0.11
CA THR A 44 -13.07 -10.78 0.52
C THR A 44 -12.14 -10.30 -0.58
N ALA A 45 -12.37 -10.75 -1.82
CA ALA A 45 -11.56 -10.40 -2.96
C ALA A 45 -11.60 -8.88 -3.21
N ALA A 46 -12.79 -8.28 -3.19
CA ALA A 46 -12.94 -6.83 -3.38
C ALA A 46 -12.16 -6.03 -2.32
N LEU A 47 -12.29 -6.38 -1.04
CA LEU A 47 -11.54 -5.68 0.03
C LEU A 47 -10.04 -5.91 -0.05
N THR A 48 -9.60 -7.12 -0.41
CA THR A 48 -8.18 -7.43 -0.60
C THR A 48 -7.61 -6.62 -1.76
N SER A 49 -8.35 -6.49 -2.87
CA SER A 49 -7.96 -5.65 -4.00
C SER A 49 -7.86 -4.18 -3.61
N ILE A 50 -8.81 -3.66 -2.83
CA ILE A 50 -8.75 -2.26 -2.34
C ILE A 50 -7.55 -2.08 -1.40
N ALA A 51 -7.32 -3.00 -0.47
CA ALA A 51 -6.20 -2.95 0.47
C ALA A 51 -4.85 -3.02 -0.27
N LEU A 52 -4.74 -3.89 -1.28
CA LEU A 52 -3.54 -4.01 -2.11
C LEU A 52 -3.33 -2.73 -2.92
N ALA A 53 -4.38 -2.22 -3.58
CA ALA A 53 -4.32 -0.98 -4.35
C ALA A 53 -3.89 0.20 -3.47
N TYR A 54 -4.43 0.31 -2.25
CA TYR A 54 -4.02 1.31 -1.27
C TYR A 54 -2.54 1.14 -0.88
N ASN A 55 -2.07 -0.08 -0.61
CA ASN A 55 -0.68 -0.32 -0.25
C ASN A 55 0.29 0.00 -1.39
N THR A 56 -0.11 -0.26 -2.64
CA THR A 56 0.69 0.11 -3.82
C THR A 56 0.65 1.61 -4.11
N ALA A 57 -0.50 2.27 -3.91
CA ALA A 57 -0.70 3.67 -4.24
C ALA A 57 -0.15 4.63 -3.17
N ALA A 58 -0.20 4.23 -1.89
CA ALA A 58 0.27 5.07 -0.80
C ALA A 58 1.81 5.13 -0.68
N GLY A 59 2.53 4.29 -1.43
CA GLY A 59 3.98 4.16 -1.38
C GLY A 59 4.50 3.83 0.03
N THR A 60 5.82 3.82 0.23
CA THR A 60 6.41 3.75 1.58
C THR A 60 6.14 5.01 2.42
N SER A 61 5.44 6.00 1.86
CA SER A 61 5.09 7.29 2.43
C SER A 61 3.74 7.32 3.17
N ALA A 62 2.97 6.23 3.17
CA ALA A 62 1.73 6.19 3.92
C ALA A 62 2.01 6.38 5.43
N ARG A 63 1.40 7.40 6.04
CA ARG A 63 1.52 7.63 7.48
C ARG A 63 1.00 6.40 8.25
N PRO A 64 1.57 6.08 9.43
CA PRO A 64 1.11 4.96 10.25
C PRO A 64 -0.39 5.01 10.59
N LEU A 65 -0.98 6.21 10.62
CA LEU A 65 -2.42 6.42 10.81
C LEU A 65 -3.28 5.81 9.68
N GLY A 66 -2.84 5.92 8.41
CA GLY A 66 -3.56 5.35 7.27
C GLY A 66 -3.56 3.82 7.30
N HIS A 67 -2.43 3.21 7.66
CA HIS A 67 -2.34 1.76 7.89
C HIS A 67 -3.25 1.29 9.04
N GLY A 68 -3.38 2.09 10.11
CA GLY A 68 -4.30 1.80 11.22
C GLY A 68 -5.76 1.69 10.77
N TRP A 69 -6.22 2.60 9.90
CA TRP A 69 -7.57 2.56 9.36
C TRP A 69 -7.81 1.36 8.43
N VAL A 70 -6.85 1.04 7.57
CA VAL A 70 -6.95 -0.16 6.71
C VAL A 70 -6.99 -1.42 7.56
N ALA A 71 -6.16 -1.52 8.61
CA ALA A 71 -6.19 -2.64 9.53
C ALA A 71 -7.54 -2.75 10.27
N ALA A 72 -8.11 -1.61 10.72
CA ALA A 72 -9.42 -1.58 11.35
C ALA A 72 -10.54 -2.05 10.41
N ALA A 73 -10.49 -1.66 9.13
CA ALA A 73 -11.43 -2.17 8.12
C ALA A 73 -11.32 -3.69 7.95
N VAL A 74 -10.10 -4.24 7.85
CA VAL A 74 -9.88 -5.68 7.73
C VAL A 74 -10.40 -6.44 8.96
N LEU A 75 -10.20 -5.91 10.17
CA LEU A 75 -10.73 -6.50 11.40
C LEU A 75 -12.26 -6.47 11.44
N ALA A 76 -12.87 -5.34 11.07
CA ALA A 76 -14.32 -5.22 10.97
C ALA A 76 -14.89 -6.22 9.95
N GLN A 77 -14.25 -6.36 8.78
CA GLN A 77 -14.65 -7.36 7.79
C GLN A 77 -14.56 -8.78 8.36
N THR A 78 -13.45 -9.11 9.02
CA THR A 78 -13.25 -10.44 9.62
C THR A 78 -14.32 -10.73 10.67
N ALA A 79 -14.68 -9.75 11.50
CA ALA A 79 -15.78 -9.87 12.45
C ALA A 79 -17.14 -10.08 11.75
N SER A 80 -17.39 -9.38 10.64
CA SER A 80 -18.59 -9.59 9.82
C SER A 80 -18.66 -11.03 9.29
N MET A 81 -17.54 -11.55 8.79
CA MET A 81 -17.45 -12.93 8.29
C MET A 81 -17.68 -13.95 9.38
N LEU A 82 -17.09 -13.75 10.56
CA LEU A 82 -17.27 -14.64 11.71
C LEU A 82 -18.75 -14.69 12.15
N CYS A 83 -19.38 -13.53 12.28
CA CYS A 83 -20.82 -13.43 12.58
C CYS A 83 -21.67 -14.12 11.51
N SER A 84 -21.31 -13.94 10.23
CA SER A 84 -22.02 -14.57 9.11
C SER A 84 -21.83 -16.09 9.11
N ALA A 85 -20.63 -16.59 9.36
CA ALA A 85 -20.35 -18.02 9.46
C ALA A 85 -21.15 -18.67 10.61
N LEU A 86 -21.25 -18.00 11.76
CA LEU A 86 -22.10 -18.45 12.87
C LEU A 86 -23.58 -18.50 12.48
N THR A 87 -24.04 -17.65 11.57
CA THR A 87 -25.43 -17.72 11.08
C THR A 87 -25.68 -18.90 10.15
N LEU A 88 -24.65 -19.50 9.57
CA LEU A 88 -24.79 -20.64 8.66
C LEU A 88 -24.71 -21.98 9.36
N ALA A 89 -24.25 -22.00 10.63
CA ALA A 89 -24.26 -23.20 11.43
C ALA A 89 -25.65 -23.86 11.36
N PRO A 90 -25.73 -25.14 10.92
CA PRO A 90 -26.99 -25.83 10.79
C PRO A 90 -27.57 -26.05 12.19
N ILE A 91 -28.76 -25.49 12.43
CA ILE A 91 -29.53 -25.80 13.63
C ILE A 91 -30.40 -26.99 13.26
N TRP A 92 -30.03 -28.16 13.76
CA TRP A 92 -30.82 -29.38 13.61
C TRP A 92 -32.08 -29.26 14.46
N LEU A 93 -33.17 -28.80 13.85
CA LEU A 93 -34.49 -28.75 14.48
C LEU A 93 -35.24 -30.04 14.13
N PRO A 94 -35.71 -30.83 15.12
CA PRO A 94 -36.61 -31.93 14.85
C PRO A 94 -37.99 -31.36 14.47
N VAL A 95 -38.27 -31.27 13.17
CA VAL A 95 -39.53 -30.71 12.64
C VAL A 95 -40.32 -31.80 11.93
N ASN A 96 -41.60 -31.97 12.29
CA ASN A 96 -42.49 -32.82 11.52
C ASN A 96 -42.82 -32.15 10.17
N ARG A 97 -42.25 -32.67 9.09
CA ARG A 97 -42.45 -32.16 7.71
C ARG A 97 -43.89 -32.34 7.20
N ASN A 98 -44.72 -33.09 7.90
CA ASN A 98 -46.12 -33.30 7.55
C ASN A 98 -47.05 -32.28 8.20
N SER A 99 -46.57 -31.48 9.17
CA SER A 99 -47.34 -30.43 9.84
C SER A 99 -46.92 -29.04 9.35
N LEU A 100 -47.86 -28.29 8.78
CA LEU A 100 -47.62 -26.92 8.29
C LEU A 100 -47.20 -25.99 9.44
N ASP A 101 -47.91 -26.06 10.57
CA ASP A 101 -47.68 -25.20 11.73
C ASP A 101 -46.30 -25.42 12.34
N GLN A 102 -45.84 -26.67 12.44
CA GLN A 102 -44.49 -26.97 12.93
C GLN A 102 -43.41 -26.44 11.99
N MET A 103 -43.61 -26.53 10.67
CA MET A 103 -42.68 -25.97 9.69
C MET A 103 -42.63 -24.44 9.77
N GLN A 104 -43.78 -23.77 9.90
CA GLN A 104 -43.85 -22.32 10.05
C GLN A 104 -43.19 -21.85 11.36
N ALA A 105 -43.48 -22.53 12.48
CA ALA A 105 -42.88 -22.24 13.77
C ALA A 105 -41.35 -22.41 13.75
N ALA A 106 -40.86 -23.46 13.09
CA ALA A 106 -39.42 -23.70 12.93
C ALA A 106 -38.73 -22.59 12.11
N VAL A 107 -39.35 -22.15 11.01
CA VAL A 107 -38.83 -21.03 10.21
C VAL A 107 -38.82 -19.73 11.03
N ALA A 108 -39.90 -19.44 11.75
CA ALA A 108 -39.98 -18.26 12.62
C ALA A 108 -38.92 -18.28 13.72
N GLN A 109 -38.68 -19.44 14.33
CA GLN A 109 -37.64 -19.63 15.35
C GLN A 109 -36.24 -19.41 14.76
N GLN A 110 -35.93 -20.00 13.60
CA GLN A 110 -34.65 -19.78 12.91
C GLN A 110 -34.42 -18.31 12.57
N TYR A 111 -35.47 -17.60 12.13
CA TYR A 111 -35.36 -16.18 11.83
C TYR A 111 -35.05 -15.37 13.09
N ARG A 112 -35.79 -15.61 14.18
CA ARG A 112 -35.57 -14.90 15.46
C ARG A 112 -34.17 -15.16 16.01
N SER A 113 -33.68 -16.39 15.98
CA SER A 113 -32.35 -16.74 16.51
C SER A 113 -31.21 -16.15 15.68
N LYS A 114 -31.37 -16.08 14.34
CA LYS A 114 -30.31 -15.62 13.43
C LYS A 114 -30.34 -14.12 13.15
N ARG A 115 -31.45 -13.43 13.43
CA ARG A 115 -31.61 -12.00 13.16
C ARG A 115 -30.53 -11.15 13.83
N GLY A 116 -30.23 -11.38 15.10
CA GLY A 116 -29.23 -10.59 15.84
C GLY A 116 -27.83 -10.71 15.22
N THR A 117 -27.41 -11.93 14.90
CA THR A 117 -26.11 -12.22 14.27
C THR A 117 -26.02 -11.68 12.84
N LEU A 118 -27.11 -11.75 12.05
CA LEU A 118 -27.17 -11.18 10.69
C LEU A 118 -27.10 -9.65 10.73
N THR A 119 -27.79 -9.01 11.67
CA THR A 119 -27.72 -7.56 11.86
C THR A 119 -26.30 -7.14 12.26
N ALA A 120 -25.67 -7.84 13.21
CA ALA A 120 -24.29 -7.58 13.59
C ALA A 120 -23.33 -7.73 12.39
N ALA A 121 -23.44 -8.81 11.62
CA ALA A 121 -22.63 -9.02 10.41
C ALA A 121 -22.77 -7.86 9.41
N THR A 122 -24.01 -7.42 9.16
CA THR A 122 -24.30 -6.32 8.24
C THR A 122 -23.69 -5.00 8.72
N ILE A 123 -23.79 -4.70 10.01
CA ILE A 123 -23.19 -3.49 10.61
C ILE A 123 -21.67 -3.51 10.46
N PHE A 124 -21.01 -4.61 10.78
CA PHE A 124 -19.55 -4.72 10.64
C PHE A 124 -19.10 -4.62 9.17
N PHE A 125 -19.86 -5.18 8.24
CA PHE A 125 -19.58 -5.06 6.81
C PHE A 125 -19.70 -3.60 6.34
N ALA A 126 -20.80 -2.92 6.69
CA ALA A 126 -21.01 -1.52 6.35
C ALA A 126 -19.93 -0.63 6.97
N LEU A 127 -19.54 -0.90 8.23
CA LEU A 127 -18.47 -0.19 8.92
C LEU A 127 -17.12 -0.39 8.22
N SER A 128 -16.80 -1.62 7.78
CA SER A 128 -15.59 -1.90 7.01
C SER A 128 -15.53 -1.06 5.73
N LEU A 129 -16.63 -1.00 4.98
CA LEU A 129 -16.72 -0.19 3.76
C LEU A 129 -16.61 1.32 4.04
N ALA A 130 -17.23 1.80 5.11
CA ALA A 130 -17.13 3.20 5.52
C ALA A 130 -15.68 3.56 5.88
N ILE A 131 -15.03 2.73 6.71
CA ILE A 131 -13.64 2.94 7.14
C ILE A 131 -12.69 2.96 5.95
N ILE A 132 -12.79 1.97 5.05
CA ILE A 132 -11.87 1.90 3.91
C ILE A 132 -12.10 3.06 2.93
N GLY A 133 -13.34 3.55 2.81
CA GLY A 133 -13.68 4.71 1.98
C GLY A 133 -13.12 6.03 2.51
N VAL A 134 -13.01 6.19 3.84
CA VAL A 134 -12.44 7.39 4.46
C VAL A 134 -10.93 7.31 4.69
N ALA A 135 -10.33 6.11 4.63
CA ALA A 135 -8.89 5.93 4.82
C ALA A 135 -8.00 6.85 3.95
N PRO A 136 -8.34 7.13 2.67
CA PRO A 136 -7.59 8.08 1.85
C PRO A 136 -7.60 9.51 2.42
N LEU A 137 -8.70 9.96 3.05
CA LEU A 137 -8.80 11.31 3.62
C LEU A 137 -7.81 11.53 4.76
N PHE A 138 -7.60 10.50 5.58
CA PHE A 138 -6.60 10.53 6.66
C PHE A 138 -5.18 10.28 6.17
N SER A 139 -5.02 9.90 4.90
CA SER A 139 -3.73 9.71 4.25
C SER A 139 -3.31 10.92 3.41
N ALA A 140 -4.25 11.82 3.10
CA ALA A 140 -4.08 12.95 2.18
C ALA A 140 -3.70 14.26 2.88
N GLU A 141 -3.08 14.23 4.06
CA GLU A 141 -2.46 15.45 4.58
C GLU A 141 -1.37 15.92 3.61
N PRO A 142 -1.30 17.24 3.34
CA PRO A 142 -0.34 17.78 2.39
C PRO A 142 1.04 17.29 2.77
N ALA A 143 1.70 16.61 1.82
CA ALA A 143 3.10 16.26 1.93
C ALA A 143 3.83 17.50 2.48
N ALA A 144 4.61 17.33 3.55
CA ALA A 144 5.39 18.41 4.12
C ALA A 144 6.04 19.20 2.97
N PRO A 145 6.02 20.56 3.01
CA PRO A 145 6.45 21.39 1.90
C PRO A 145 7.76 20.82 1.38
N ARG A 146 7.72 20.33 0.12
CA ARG A 146 8.84 19.64 -0.53
C ARG A 146 10.10 20.43 -0.26
N SER A 147 10.93 19.94 0.65
CA SER A 147 12.24 20.53 0.91
C SER A 147 12.95 20.46 -0.43
N VAL A 148 13.23 21.62 -1.02
CA VAL A 148 14.01 21.69 -2.26
C VAL A 148 15.27 20.85 -2.02
N PRO A 149 15.53 19.82 -2.83
CA PRO A 149 16.60 18.90 -2.55
C PRO A 149 17.91 19.68 -2.50
N VAL A 150 18.55 19.69 -1.33
CA VAL A 150 19.86 20.32 -1.15
C VAL A 150 20.88 19.23 -1.40
N ILE A 151 21.62 19.38 -2.48
CA ILE A 151 22.69 18.46 -2.87
C ILE A 151 24.01 19.18 -2.67
N ALA A 152 24.77 18.74 -1.68
CA ALA A 152 26.14 19.15 -1.48
C ALA A 152 27.05 18.16 -2.20
N SER A 153 28.06 18.67 -2.92
CA SER A 153 29.01 17.83 -3.64
C SER A 153 30.43 18.31 -3.38
N GLU A 154 31.28 17.38 -3.00
CA GLU A 154 32.71 17.60 -2.84
C GLU A 154 33.48 16.72 -3.81
N TYR A 155 34.51 17.27 -4.45
CA TYR A 155 35.44 16.50 -5.24
C TYR A 155 36.87 16.87 -4.87
N GLY A 156 37.72 15.85 -4.75
CA GLY A 156 39.10 16.01 -4.32
C GLY A 156 40.04 15.51 -5.41
N LEU A 157 40.94 16.39 -5.86
CA LEU A 157 42.12 15.99 -6.61
C LEU A 157 43.32 16.03 -5.66
N SER A 158 43.75 14.86 -5.19
CA SER A 158 44.95 14.76 -4.35
C SER A 158 46.19 15.07 -5.20
N GLY A 159 47.22 15.67 -4.59
CA GLY A 159 48.52 15.91 -5.25
C GLY A 159 49.21 14.64 -5.81
N THR A 160 48.64 13.47 -5.51
CA THR A 160 48.99 12.14 -6.07
C THR A 160 48.20 11.77 -7.33
N ARG A 161 47.51 12.71 -8.00
CA ARG A 161 46.64 12.46 -9.18
C ARG A 161 45.51 11.47 -8.90
N ARG A 162 44.99 11.48 -7.67
CA ARG A 162 43.82 10.69 -7.29
C ARG A 162 42.58 11.55 -7.33
N LEU A 163 41.54 11.09 -8.00
CA LEU A 163 40.25 11.76 -8.08
C LEU A 163 39.21 10.95 -7.31
N GLY A 164 38.55 11.61 -6.36
CA GLY A 164 37.38 11.10 -5.65
C GLY A 164 36.26 12.13 -5.69
N ALA A 165 35.04 11.67 -5.47
CA ALA A 165 33.86 12.53 -5.46
C ALA A 165 32.81 12.00 -4.48
N GLU A 166 32.17 12.91 -3.76
CA GLU A 166 31.13 12.62 -2.78
C GLU A 166 29.96 13.57 -3.03
N ALA A 167 28.75 13.05 -2.91
CA ALA A 167 27.54 13.85 -2.90
C ALA A 167 26.63 13.40 -1.76
N GLU A 168 26.13 14.38 -1.03
CA GLU A 168 25.10 14.21 -0.02
C GLU A 168 23.86 14.99 -0.45
N GLY A 169 22.71 14.31 -0.42
CA GLY A 169 21.42 14.88 -0.73
C GLY A 169 20.50 14.80 0.47
N THR A 170 19.79 15.89 0.74
CA THR A 170 18.70 15.93 1.73
C THR A 170 17.39 16.34 1.05
N GLY A 171 16.26 15.88 1.58
CA GLY A 171 14.95 16.20 1.01
C GLY A 171 14.63 15.46 -0.30
N LEU A 172 15.34 14.38 -0.60
CA LEU A 172 15.09 13.54 -1.77
C LEU A 172 13.80 12.71 -1.58
N GLU A 173 13.09 12.43 -2.68
CA GLU A 173 11.91 11.56 -2.64
C GLU A 173 12.32 10.14 -2.21
N PRO A 174 11.63 9.51 -1.24
CA PRO A 174 11.94 8.13 -0.85
C PRO A 174 11.88 7.18 -2.06
N GLY A 175 12.94 6.39 -2.25
CA GLY A 175 13.08 5.50 -3.41
C GLY A 175 13.65 6.14 -4.67
N SER A 176 13.87 7.45 -4.69
CA SER A 176 14.73 8.09 -5.70
C SER A 176 16.21 7.77 -5.42
N GLU A 177 17.08 8.00 -6.40
CA GLU A 177 18.51 7.69 -6.29
C GLU A 177 19.35 8.96 -6.45
N LEU A 178 20.37 9.11 -5.61
CA LEU A 178 21.45 10.06 -5.80
C LEU A 178 22.63 9.31 -6.39
N ALA A 179 23.18 9.79 -7.49
CA ALA A 179 24.35 9.21 -8.12
C ALA A 179 25.45 10.24 -8.32
N VAL A 180 26.69 9.80 -8.11
CA VAL A 180 27.89 10.55 -8.49
C VAL A 180 28.55 9.77 -9.62
N ARG A 181 28.86 10.44 -10.72
CA ARG A 181 29.44 9.84 -11.92
C ARG A 181 30.70 10.58 -12.30
N ILE A 182 31.81 9.86 -12.45
CA ILE A 182 33.05 10.40 -13.00
C ILE A 182 33.19 9.86 -14.42
N SER A 183 33.42 10.78 -15.36
CA SER A 183 33.61 10.49 -16.77
C SER A 183 34.93 11.09 -17.28
N ARG A 184 35.57 10.42 -18.23
CA ARG A 184 36.79 10.91 -18.91
C ARG A 184 36.45 11.27 -20.34
N ARG A 185 36.98 12.39 -20.83
CA ARG A 185 36.84 12.77 -22.23
C ARG A 185 37.57 11.76 -23.13
N ASP A 186 36.87 11.25 -24.13
CA ASP A 186 37.38 10.35 -25.15
C ASP A 186 36.90 10.85 -26.53
N GLY A 187 37.77 11.58 -27.23
CA GLY A 187 37.39 12.28 -28.46
C GLY A 187 36.34 13.37 -28.22
N ALA A 188 35.17 13.22 -28.84
CA ALA A 188 34.04 14.14 -28.72
C ALA A 188 33.13 13.83 -27.51
N ASP A 189 33.20 12.61 -26.96
CA ASP A 189 32.29 12.13 -25.93
C ASP A 189 32.96 11.99 -24.56
N PHE A 190 32.16 11.78 -23.53
CA PHE A 190 32.63 11.47 -22.17
C PHE A 190 32.32 10.02 -21.85
N LEU A 191 33.36 9.21 -21.62
CA LEU A 191 33.24 7.82 -21.22
C LEU A 191 33.11 7.73 -19.70
N ARG A 192 32.07 7.06 -19.21
CA ARG A 192 31.88 6.79 -17.78
C ARG A 192 32.99 5.86 -17.26
N ILE A 193 33.74 6.31 -16.26
CA ILE A 193 34.83 5.54 -15.64
C ILE A 193 34.50 5.07 -14.23
N ALA A 194 33.67 5.80 -13.48
CA ALA A 194 33.17 5.39 -12.17
C ALA A 194 31.77 5.95 -11.92
N GLU A 195 30.94 5.21 -11.20
CA GLU A 195 29.62 5.67 -10.75
C GLU A 195 29.32 5.04 -9.38
N ALA A 196 28.89 5.85 -8.43
CA ALA A 196 28.34 5.42 -7.16
C ALA A 196 26.87 5.87 -7.09
N VAL A 197 26.00 5.00 -6.61
CA VAL A 197 24.56 5.25 -6.50
C VAL A 197 24.11 4.93 -5.08
N ALA A 198 23.31 5.82 -4.51
CA ALA A 198 22.69 5.64 -3.20
C ALA A 198 21.19 5.94 -3.29
N SER A 199 20.36 5.00 -2.82
CA SER A 199 18.92 5.22 -2.73
C SER A 199 18.60 6.15 -1.55
N ALA A 200 17.69 7.09 -1.79
CA ALA A 200 17.16 7.97 -0.75
C ALA A 200 16.47 7.16 0.34
N ARG A 201 16.93 7.38 1.58
CA ARG A 201 16.33 6.83 2.79
C ARG A 201 14.95 7.44 3.05
N ARG A 202 14.23 6.91 4.04
CA ARG A 202 12.90 7.40 4.43
C ARG A 202 12.90 8.84 4.96
N ASP A 203 14.03 9.30 5.49
CA ASP A 203 14.25 10.67 5.95
C ASP A 203 14.61 11.63 4.79
N GLY A 204 14.67 11.13 3.55
CA GLY A 204 15.06 11.90 2.37
C GLY A 204 16.57 12.11 2.24
N GLY A 205 17.38 11.44 3.06
CA GLY A 205 18.84 11.49 3.00
C GLY A 205 19.44 10.44 2.06
N ALA A 206 20.43 10.82 1.25
CA ALA A 206 21.27 9.92 0.49
C ALA A 206 22.72 10.41 0.47
N ALA A 207 23.68 9.49 0.48
CA ALA A 207 25.10 9.81 0.35
C ALA A 207 25.74 8.83 -0.62
N ALA A 208 26.30 9.34 -1.72
CA ALA A 208 26.99 8.56 -2.73
C ALA A 208 28.44 9.02 -2.80
N SER A 209 29.39 8.08 -2.70
CA SER A 209 30.81 8.40 -2.66
C SER A 209 31.59 7.44 -3.56
N ILE A 210 32.48 8.01 -4.38
CA ILE A 210 33.48 7.30 -5.16
C ILE A 210 34.81 7.49 -4.46
N ALA A 211 35.37 6.38 -3.97
CA ALA A 211 36.68 6.38 -3.35
C ALA A 211 37.76 6.91 -4.30
N PRO A 212 38.75 7.69 -3.82
CA PRO A 212 39.78 8.24 -4.69
C PRO A 212 40.56 7.14 -5.43
N PHE A 213 40.65 7.25 -6.76
CA PHE A 213 41.41 6.33 -7.59
C PHE A 213 42.43 7.06 -8.47
N GLU A 214 43.48 6.35 -8.87
CA GLU A 214 44.55 6.89 -9.70
C GLU A 214 44.10 7.11 -11.14
N LEU A 215 44.45 8.27 -11.69
CA LEU A 215 44.13 8.63 -13.06
C LEU A 215 45.21 8.12 -14.01
N ASP A 216 44.84 7.16 -14.88
CA ASP A 216 45.76 6.53 -15.85
C ASP A 216 46.40 7.52 -16.85
N ASN A 217 45.73 8.64 -17.13
CA ASN A 217 46.20 9.62 -18.11
C ASN A 217 46.54 10.96 -17.45
N ALA A 218 47.81 11.33 -17.55
CA ALA A 218 48.36 12.57 -16.98
C ALA A 218 47.83 13.87 -17.63
N GLN A 219 47.16 13.79 -18.78
CA GLN A 219 46.68 14.95 -19.55
C GLN A 219 45.21 14.83 -19.99
N GLY A 220 44.37 14.16 -19.20
CA GLY A 220 42.94 14.02 -19.49
C GLY A 220 42.06 15.16 -18.97
N GLU A 221 40.95 15.42 -19.66
CA GLU A 221 39.80 16.16 -19.13
C GLU A 221 38.81 15.17 -18.52
N TYR A 222 38.40 15.44 -17.28
CA TYR A 222 37.45 14.63 -16.52
C TYR A 222 36.22 15.47 -16.19
N ARG A 223 35.09 14.80 -16.01
CA ARG A 223 33.82 15.40 -15.59
C ARG A 223 33.28 14.65 -14.39
N VAL A 224 32.87 15.38 -13.36
CA VAL A 224 32.19 14.86 -12.18
C VAL A 224 30.76 15.36 -12.21
N ASP A 225 29.81 14.45 -12.45
CA ASP A 225 28.38 14.72 -12.51
C ASP A 225 27.71 14.22 -11.24
N VAL A 226 26.82 15.03 -10.67
CA VAL A 226 25.90 14.63 -9.61
C VAL A 226 24.51 14.58 -10.20
N LEU A 227 23.89 13.42 -10.09
CA LEU A 227 22.63 13.08 -10.75
C LEU A 227 21.59 12.68 -9.71
N HIS A 228 20.36 13.13 -9.91
CA HIS A 228 19.18 12.65 -9.18
C HIS A 228 18.31 11.83 -10.13
N LYS A 229 17.96 10.61 -9.74
CA LYS A 229 17.10 9.71 -10.54
C LYS A 229 15.78 9.48 -9.84
N THR A 230 14.67 9.85 -10.48
CA THR A 230 13.32 9.53 -9.99
C THR A 230 12.48 8.97 -11.13
N GLY A 231 11.79 7.86 -10.89
CA GLY A 231 10.95 7.20 -11.91
C GLY A 231 11.68 6.78 -13.19
N GLY A 232 12.99 6.52 -13.11
CA GLY A 232 13.83 6.18 -14.27
C GLY A 232 14.28 7.38 -15.12
N VAL A 233 13.97 8.61 -14.71
CA VAL A 233 14.46 9.84 -15.35
C VAL A 233 15.68 10.36 -14.59
N GLU A 234 16.77 10.64 -15.31
CA GLU A 234 17.99 11.24 -14.75
C GLU A 234 17.93 12.78 -14.85
N PHE A 235 18.18 13.45 -13.74
CA PHE A 235 18.30 14.90 -13.64
C PHE A 235 19.73 15.27 -13.24
N GLU A 236 20.40 16.11 -14.02
CA GLU A 236 21.71 16.63 -13.66
C GLU A 236 21.55 17.75 -12.64
N CYS A 237 22.13 17.55 -11.46
CA CYS A 237 22.08 18.52 -10.36
C CYS A 237 23.31 19.44 -10.36
N ALA A 238 24.47 18.87 -10.65
CA ALA A 238 25.73 19.60 -10.79
C ALA A 238 26.68 18.85 -11.75
N SER A 239 27.50 19.58 -12.49
CA SER A 239 28.56 19.04 -13.34
C SER A 239 29.81 19.90 -13.21
N HIS A 240 30.92 19.28 -12.80
CA HIS A 240 32.22 19.92 -12.67
C HIS A 240 33.22 19.34 -13.65
N ARG A 241 33.92 20.21 -14.40
CA ARG A 241 35.03 19.81 -15.27
C ARG A 241 36.35 19.93 -14.52
N VAL A 242 37.17 18.88 -14.62
CA VAL A 242 38.49 18.79 -13.97
C VAL A 242 39.52 18.55 -15.07
N THR A 243 40.36 19.56 -15.31
CA THR A 243 41.49 19.47 -16.24
C THR A 243 42.79 19.34 -15.46
N LEU A 244 43.57 18.29 -15.73
CA LEU A 244 44.84 18.03 -15.03
C LEU A 244 45.99 18.96 -15.47
N ALA A 245 45.76 19.86 -16.43
CA ALA A 245 46.84 20.55 -17.16
C ALA A 245 47.57 21.65 -16.36
N GLU A 246 47.02 22.19 -15.27
CA GLU A 246 47.65 23.31 -14.55
C GLU A 246 47.21 23.33 -13.07
N GLN A 247 47.79 22.48 -12.22
CA GLN A 247 47.64 22.64 -10.77
C GLN A 247 48.69 23.63 -10.22
N LYS A 248 48.41 24.92 -10.38
CA LYS A 248 48.88 25.94 -9.42
C LYS A 248 47.80 26.08 -8.35
N SER A 249 47.86 25.18 -7.37
CA SER A 249 47.18 25.20 -6.06
C SER A 249 46.18 26.34 -5.87
N THR A 250 44.94 26.15 -6.31
CA THR A 250 43.78 26.88 -5.78
C THR A 250 42.94 25.89 -4.99
N ALA A 251 43.12 25.88 -3.67
CA ALA A 251 42.15 25.30 -2.78
C ALA A 251 40.80 25.98 -3.03
N HIS A 252 39.77 25.20 -3.37
CA HIS A 252 38.42 25.73 -3.46
C HIS A 252 37.95 26.09 -2.04
N PRO A 253 37.33 27.27 -1.82
CA PRO A 253 36.81 27.62 -0.52
C PRO A 253 35.70 26.63 -0.13
N PRO A 254 35.57 26.27 1.16
CA PRO A 254 34.51 25.40 1.64
C PRO A 254 33.14 26.01 1.28
N ALA A 255 32.18 25.13 1.00
CA ALA A 255 30.80 25.50 0.73
C ALA A 255 30.27 26.49 1.80
N PRO A 256 29.39 27.44 1.44
CA PRO A 256 28.83 28.36 2.40
C PRO A 256 28.08 27.56 3.46
N THR A 257 28.64 27.52 4.67
CA THR A 257 27.97 27.04 5.88
C THR A 257 26.64 27.78 5.98
N SER A 258 25.53 27.10 5.70
CA SER A 258 24.21 27.63 5.94
C SER A 258 24.12 28.00 7.42
N ALA A 259 23.98 29.30 7.69
CA ALA A 259 23.87 29.82 9.04
C ALA A 259 22.71 29.13 9.77
N PRO A 260 22.87 28.79 11.07
CA PRO A 260 21.78 28.28 11.87
C PRO A 260 20.65 29.32 11.88
N ASN A 261 19.46 28.87 11.46
CA ASN A 261 18.23 29.64 11.50
C ASN A 261 18.00 30.02 12.98
N PRO A 262 17.94 31.31 13.35
CA PRO A 262 17.63 31.68 14.73
C PRO A 262 16.20 31.23 15.01
N SER A 263 16.09 30.28 15.94
CA SER A 263 14.86 29.90 16.61
C SER A 263 14.12 31.16 17.07
N ALA A 264 12.96 31.41 16.47
CA ALA A 264 11.97 32.34 16.97
C ALA A 264 11.27 31.64 18.15
N ASP A 265 11.62 32.08 19.36
CA ASP A 265 10.74 31.93 20.52
C ASP A 265 9.45 32.72 20.28
N GLY A 266 8.33 32.06 20.58
CA GLY A 266 6.97 32.59 20.58
C GLY A 266 6.00 31.55 21.12
#